data_AF-A0AA88KJ35-F1
#
_entry.id   AF-A0AA88KJ35-F1
#
_cell.length_a   1.000
_cell.length_b   1.000
_cell.length_c   1.000
_cell.angle_alpha   90.00
_cell.angle_beta   90.00
_cell.angle_gamma   90.00
#
_symmetry.space_group_name_H-M   'P 1'
#
loop_
_entity.id
_entity.type
_entity.pdbx_description
1 polymer ?
#
loop_
_entity_poly.entity_id
_entity_poly.type
_entity_poly.pdbx_seq_one_letter_code
_entity_poly.pdbx_strand_id
1 'polypeptide(L)'
;MSSSDPFIILIIDSEQIHWDQIFSEQPDFISKYNIQIEQTTWENILSVTSFNENFTSKSKRCEVTMRPYKTKCSHNEQRNKQRVCRPQFVLVRKLVQGLKIDQHDYTNHLLGMIHCNLDSVNNLKSIYLNLQRPIIHGILTQIRDDKGYDKFPLIDQYYYSEPHTILFTPNSSENKVVLKVGSAEAGYGKVLLNNDSGTLRDFAGVVTRYNDFMTCEPFISNRKCDIRVQKIGKNIRVYERVSSNWKGNVGNSILKEVEVKKHYKDWIKWVDEAMKREIGCELDIFTLDAILVETIETGKTTPVITKEYILEINDSASGLAPENLEKDLRLIRDLVIEKIKK
;
A
#
# COMPACT_ATOMS: atom_id res chain seq x y z
N MET A 1 -29.50 -27.95 19.35
CA MET A 1 -28.29 -27.66 18.56
C MET A 1 -28.38 -26.22 18.07
N SER A 2 -27.89 -25.23 18.82
CA SER A 2 -27.74 -23.88 18.28
C SER A 2 -26.38 -23.83 17.59
N SER A 3 -26.34 -24.01 16.27
CA SER A 3 -25.12 -23.69 15.52
C SER A 3 -24.83 -22.21 15.76
N SER A 4 -23.75 -21.90 16.47
CA SER A 4 -23.26 -20.52 16.60
C SER A 4 -23.12 -19.91 15.21
N ASP A 5 -23.60 -18.68 15.01
CA ASP A 5 -23.42 -17.95 13.75
C ASP A 5 -21.94 -18.03 13.31
N PRO A 6 -21.65 -18.23 12.01
CA PRO A 6 -20.28 -18.35 11.53
C PRO A 6 -19.52 -17.06 11.73
N PHE A 7 -18.21 -17.18 12.00
CA PHE A 7 -17.30 -16.04 12.02
C PHE A 7 -16.83 -15.77 10.58
N ILE A 8 -17.29 -14.67 10.00
CA ILE A 8 -17.05 -14.29 8.61
C ILE A 8 -15.81 -13.39 8.52
N ILE A 9 -14.83 -13.85 7.74
CA ILE A 9 -13.69 -13.05 7.27
C ILE A 9 -14.04 -12.52 5.88
N LEU A 10 -14.19 -11.20 5.75
CA LEU A 10 -14.37 -10.55 4.45
C LEU A 10 -13.00 -10.19 3.87
N ILE A 11 -12.73 -10.67 2.65
CA ILE A 11 -11.48 -10.42 1.95
C ILE A 11 -11.76 -9.55 0.73
N ILE A 12 -11.10 -8.39 0.68
CA ILE A 12 -11.21 -7.43 -0.41
C ILE A 12 -9.94 -7.49 -1.25
N ASP A 13 -9.99 -8.30 -2.30
CA ASP A 13 -8.85 -8.59 -3.18
C ASP A 13 -9.32 -8.87 -4.61
N SER A 14 -8.39 -9.00 -5.55
CA SER A 14 -8.66 -9.43 -6.93
C SER A 14 -9.40 -10.77 -6.99
N GLU A 15 -10.21 -10.95 -8.03
CA GLU A 15 -10.91 -12.21 -8.30
C GLU A 15 -9.95 -13.35 -8.70
N GLN A 16 -8.68 -13.03 -9.00
CA GLN A 16 -7.64 -13.98 -9.44
C GLN A 16 -7.05 -14.79 -8.29
N ILE A 17 -7.10 -14.28 -7.06
CA ILE A 17 -6.62 -15.00 -5.87
C ILE A 17 -7.80 -15.72 -5.20
N HIS A 18 -7.67 -17.01 -4.91
CA HIS A 18 -8.74 -17.81 -4.32
C HIS A 18 -8.49 -18.01 -2.82
N TRP A 19 -8.89 -17.02 -2.02
CA TRP A 19 -8.55 -17.02 -0.59
C TRP A 19 -9.27 -18.11 0.21
N ASP A 20 -10.47 -18.52 -0.17
CA ASP A 20 -11.14 -19.68 0.41
C ASP A 20 -10.31 -20.95 0.29
N GLN A 21 -9.66 -21.18 -0.85
CA GLN A 21 -8.74 -22.30 -1.04
C GLN A 21 -7.48 -22.13 -0.16
N ILE A 22 -6.89 -20.94 -0.10
CA ILE A 22 -5.71 -20.66 0.72
C ILE A 22 -5.99 -20.88 2.21
N PHE A 23 -7.15 -20.44 2.70
CA PHE A 23 -7.58 -20.65 4.09
C PHE A 23 -7.96 -22.12 4.36
N SER A 24 -8.45 -22.86 3.35
CA SER A 24 -8.80 -24.29 3.49
C SER A 24 -7.61 -25.19 3.85
N GLU A 25 -6.38 -24.73 3.60
CA GLU A 25 -5.14 -25.37 4.06
C GLU A 25 -4.97 -25.34 5.61
N GLN A 26 -5.86 -24.67 6.35
CA GLN A 26 -5.90 -24.59 7.82
C GLN A 26 -7.26 -25.08 8.37
N PRO A 27 -7.62 -26.37 8.17
CA PRO A 27 -8.95 -26.90 8.50
C PRO A 27 -9.27 -26.86 10.01
N ASP A 28 -8.27 -27.02 10.87
CA ASP A 28 -8.44 -26.95 12.32
C ASP A 28 -8.86 -25.55 12.78
N PHE A 29 -8.32 -24.50 12.15
CA PHE A 29 -8.73 -23.13 12.41
C PHE A 29 -10.17 -22.89 11.95
N ILE A 30 -10.50 -23.33 10.73
CA ILE A 30 -11.85 -23.14 10.16
C ILE A 30 -12.91 -23.81 11.03
N SER A 31 -12.70 -25.09 11.37
CA SER A 31 -13.63 -25.86 12.18
C SER A 31 -13.75 -25.33 13.61
N LYS A 32 -12.63 -25.01 14.27
CA LYS A 32 -12.61 -24.53 15.65
C LYS A 32 -13.38 -23.21 15.84
N TYR A 33 -13.24 -22.28 14.90
CA TYR A 33 -13.86 -20.95 15.00
C TYR A 33 -15.10 -20.78 14.13
N ASN A 34 -15.59 -21.85 13.51
CA ASN A 34 -16.70 -21.83 12.54
C ASN A 34 -16.52 -20.72 11.48
N ILE A 35 -15.36 -20.71 10.83
CA ILE A 35 -14.96 -19.64 9.91
C ILE A 35 -15.67 -19.80 8.57
N GLN A 36 -16.18 -18.69 8.05
CA GLN A 36 -16.61 -18.56 6.66
C GLN A 36 -15.77 -17.48 5.97
N ILE A 37 -15.25 -17.81 4.79
CA ILE A 37 -14.52 -16.85 3.96
C ILE A 37 -15.48 -16.23 2.95
N GLU A 38 -15.68 -14.92 3.05
CA GLU A 38 -16.33 -14.13 2.02
C GLU A 38 -15.27 -13.34 1.26
N GLN A 39 -15.31 -13.37 -0.07
CA GLN A 39 -14.34 -12.63 -0.88
C GLN A 39 -15.08 -11.75 -1.90
N THR A 40 -14.63 -10.51 -2.05
CA THR A 40 -15.13 -9.58 -3.07
C THR A 40 -14.04 -8.62 -3.51
N THR A 41 -14.33 -7.81 -4.53
CA THR A 41 -13.58 -6.61 -4.87
C THR A 41 -14.35 -5.38 -4.40
N TRP A 42 -13.68 -4.23 -4.33
CA TRP A 42 -14.33 -2.98 -3.97
C TRP A 42 -15.46 -2.59 -4.93
N GLU A 43 -15.28 -2.74 -6.25
CA GLU A 43 -16.31 -2.45 -7.27
C GLU A 43 -17.58 -3.30 -7.12
N ASN A 44 -17.44 -4.49 -6.55
CA ASN A 44 -18.54 -5.42 -6.36
C ASN A 44 -19.27 -5.20 -5.02
N ILE A 45 -18.77 -4.33 -4.13
CA ILE A 45 -19.53 -3.91 -2.95
C ILE A 45 -20.64 -2.95 -3.41
N LEU A 46 -21.88 -3.28 -3.09
CA LEU A 46 -23.04 -2.43 -3.33
C LEU A 46 -23.24 -1.44 -2.19
N SER A 47 -23.12 -1.91 -0.95
CA SER A 47 -23.29 -1.10 0.25
C SER A 47 -22.54 -1.68 1.44
N VAL A 48 -22.14 -0.79 2.34
CA VAL A 48 -21.72 -1.11 3.71
C VAL A 48 -22.66 -0.35 4.63
N THR A 49 -23.46 -1.09 5.38
CA THR A 49 -24.40 -0.51 6.35
C THR A 49 -23.85 -0.75 7.75
N SER A 50 -23.69 0.33 8.50
CA SER A 50 -23.27 0.27 9.90
C SER A 50 -24.45 0.47 10.82
N PHE A 51 -24.54 -0.37 11.85
CA PHE A 51 -25.57 -0.27 12.87
C PHE A 51 -24.92 0.06 14.22
N ASN A 52 -25.31 1.19 14.79
CA ASN A 52 -24.86 1.64 16.12
C ASN A 52 -26.00 1.51 17.15
N GLU A 53 -26.67 0.37 17.15
CA GLU A 53 -27.66 0.01 18.18
C GLU A 53 -26.97 -0.80 19.27
N ASN A 54 -27.61 -0.92 20.44
CA ASN A 54 -27.13 -1.73 21.58
C ASN A 54 -27.22 -3.24 21.26
N PHE A 55 -26.42 -3.70 20.31
CA PHE A 55 -26.22 -5.11 20.05
C PHE A 55 -25.17 -5.68 21.00
N THR A 56 -25.52 -6.79 21.64
CA THR A 56 -24.59 -7.58 22.46
C THR A 56 -23.53 -8.32 21.63
N SER A 57 -23.67 -8.37 20.29
CA SER A 57 -22.73 -9.04 19.38
C SER A 57 -22.16 -8.09 18.33
N LYS A 58 -20.83 -8.14 18.11
CA LYS A 58 -20.14 -7.47 16.99
C LYS A 58 -20.70 -7.91 15.63
N SER A 59 -21.21 -9.13 15.50
CA SER A 59 -21.73 -9.66 14.23
C SER A 59 -22.95 -8.92 13.67
N LYS A 60 -23.58 -8.05 14.46
CA LYS A 60 -24.74 -7.26 14.03
C LYS A 60 -24.40 -5.82 13.67
N ARG A 61 -23.13 -5.39 13.82
CA ARG A 61 -22.72 -3.99 13.60
C ARG A 61 -22.47 -3.62 12.15
N CYS A 62 -22.23 -4.62 11.29
CA CYS A 62 -21.91 -4.42 9.89
C CYS A 62 -22.73 -5.36 9.02
N GLU A 63 -23.30 -4.81 7.96
CA GLU A 63 -23.83 -5.57 6.83
C GLU A 63 -23.16 -5.09 5.56
N VAL A 64 -22.64 -6.03 4.77
CA VAL A 64 -22.02 -5.75 3.47
C VAL A 64 -22.82 -6.46 2.40
N THR A 65 -23.40 -5.70 1.48
CA THR A 65 -24.09 -6.24 0.31
C THR A 65 -23.14 -6.26 -0.87
N MET A 66 -23.05 -7.40 -1.55
CA MET A 66 -22.11 -7.65 -2.63
C MET A 66 -22.85 -8.09 -3.89
N ARG A 67 -22.45 -7.55 -5.03
CA ARG A 67 -22.86 -7.97 -6.37
C ARG A 67 -22.15 -9.28 -6.76
N PRO A 68 -22.71 -10.02 -7.74
CA PRO A 68 -21.96 -11.08 -8.43
C PRO A 68 -20.67 -10.56 -9.03
N TYR A 69 -19.68 -11.44 -9.18
CA TYR A 69 -18.50 -11.15 -9.99
C TYR A 69 -18.89 -10.96 -11.46
N LYS A 70 -18.13 -10.10 -12.16
CA LYS A 70 -18.33 -9.90 -13.60
C LYS A 70 -17.95 -11.16 -14.38
N THR A 71 -16.92 -11.87 -13.93
CA THR A 71 -16.50 -13.15 -14.49
C THR A 71 -17.01 -14.30 -13.63
N LYS A 72 -17.57 -15.34 -14.27
CA LYS A 72 -18.12 -16.50 -13.55
C LYS A 72 -17.02 -17.23 -12.77
N CYS A 73 -17.18 -17.31 -11.46
CA CYS A 73 -16.36 -18.11 -10.58
C CYS A 73 -16.78 -19.59 -10.68
N SER A 74 -15.88 -20.47 -11.11
CA SER A 74 -16.17 -21.90 -11.28
C SER A 74 -16.10 -22.71 -9.98
N HIS A 75 -15.25 -22.32 -9.03
CA HIS A 75 -14.99 -23.08 -7.80
C HIS A 75 -15.85 -22.64 -6.60
N ASN A 76 -16.54 -21.50 -6.70
CA ASN A 76 -17.39 -20.98 -5.63
C ASN A 76 -18.61 -20.26 -6.22
N GLU A 77 -19.74 -20.98 -6.30
CA GLU A 77 -20.97 -20.49 -6.92
C GLU A 77 -21.60 -19.28 -6.20
N GLN A 78 -21.33 -19.10 -4.91
CA GLN A 78 -21.88 -17.96 -4.15
C GLN A 78 -21.36 -16.63 -4.70
N ARG A 79 -20.15 -16.61 -5.27
CA ARG A 79 -19.56 -15.41 -5.91
C ARG A 79 -20.28 -15.00 -7.19
N ASN A 80 -21.07 -15.90 -7.79
CA ASN A 80 -21.88 -15.62 -8.99
C ASN A 80 -23.28 -15.08 -8.66
N LYS A 81 -23.58 -14.85 -7.37
CA LYS A 81 -24.88 -14.39 -6.90
C LYS A 81 -24.72 -13.11 -6.10
N GLN A 82 -25.77 -12.28 -6.08
CA GLN A 82 -25.87 -11.21 -5.11
C GLN A 82 -25.99 -11.86 -3.72
N ARG A 83 -25.22 -11.34 -2.76
CA ARG A 83 -25.15 -11.91 -1.42
C ARG A 83 -24.92 -10.81 -0.40
N VAL A 84 -25.26 -11.13 0.84
CA VAL A 84 -25.12 -10.24 1.99
C VAL A 84 -24.35 -11.01 3.05
N CYS A 85 -23.37 -10.36 3.67
CA CYS A 85 -22.64 -10.93 4.78
C CYS A 85 -22.55 -9.94 5.93
N ARG A 86 -22.27 -10.46 7.13
CA ARG A 86 -22.01 -9.66 8.32
C ARG A 86 -20.62 -10.03 8.85
N PRO A 87 -19.55 -9.39 8.36
CA PRO A 87 -18.19 -9.76 8.71
C PRO A 87 -17.83 -9.38 10.14
N GLN A 88 -16.91 -10.12 10.74
CA GLN A 88 -16.27 -9.75 12.00
C GLN A 88 -14.80 -9.34 11.80
N PHE A 89 -14.23 -9.70 10.64
CA PHE A 89 -12.86 -9.38 10.28
C PHE A 89 -12.75 -9.01 8.81
N VAL A 90 -11.85 -8.08 8.47
CA VAL A 90 -11.58 -7.69 7.07
C VAL A 90 -10.11 -7.78 6.71
N LEU A 91 -9.79 -8.44 5.60
CA LEU A 91 -8.46 -8.36 4.96
C LEU A 91 -8.58 -7.47 3.72
N VAL A 92 -7.82 -6.38 3.66
CA VAL A 92 -7.79 -5.48 2.50
C VAL A 92 -6.48 -5.67 1.72
N ARG A 93 -6.60 -6.14 0.48
CA ARG A 93 -5.47 -6.40 -0.44
C ARG A 93 -5.62 -5.68 -1.78
N LYS A 94 -6.74 -4.99 -2.01
CA LYS A 94 -7.01 -4.16 -3.19
C LYS A 94 -7.02 -2.67 -2.83
N LEU A 95 -6.47 -1.85 -3.72
CA LEU A 95 -6.44 -0.39 -3.59
C LEU A 95 -7.86 0.19 -3.43
N VAL A 96 -8.03 1.06 -2.44
CA VAL A 96 -9.31 1.73 -2.13
C VAL A 96 -9.60 2.88 -3.10
N GLN A 97 -8.55 3.56 -3.55
CA GLN A 97 -8.63 4.60 -4.57
C GLN A 97 -7.84 4.13 -5.79
N GLY A 98 -8.49 4.12 -6.95
CA GLY A 98 -7.90 3.88 -8.26
C GLY A 98 -7.75 5.18 -9.06
N LEU A 99 -7.54 5.07 -10.37
CA LEU A 99 -7.51 6.23 -11.25
C LEU A 99 -8.90 6.86 -11.35
N LYS A 100 -8.96 8.20 -11.36
CA LYS A 100 -10.21 8.98 -11.45
C LYS A 100 -11.04 8.62 -12.70
N ILE A 101 -10.41 8.15 -13.78
CA ILE A 101 -11.10 7.79 -15.03
C ILE A 101 -12.08 6.62 -14.87
N ASP A 102 -11.85 5.76 -13.88
CA ASP A 102 -12.69 4.59 -13.63
C ASP A 102 -13.73 4.81 -12.52
N GLN A 103 -13.82 6.03 -11.95
CA GLN A 103 -14.63 6.34 -10.76
C GLN A 103 -14.38 5.38 -9.58
N HIS A 104 -13.18 4.79 -9.51
CA HIS A 104 -12.79 3.85 -8.47
C HIS A 104 -12.39 4.60 -7.18
N ASP A 105 -13.34 5.24 -6.51
CA ASP A 105 -13.17 5.77 -5.17
C ASP A 105 -14.10 5.05 -4.20
N TYR A 106 -13.52 4.15 -3.42
CA TYR A 106 -14.23 3.32 -2.45
C TYR A 106 -14.07 3.79 -1.01
N THR A 107 -13.61 5.04 -0.84
CA THR A 107 -13.38 5.64 0.48
C THR A 107 -14.62 5.59 1.36
N ASN A 108 -15.82 5.78 0.79
CA ASN A 108 -17.07 5.68 1.54
C ASN A 108 -17.35 4.26 2.06
N HIS A 109 -16.99 3.22 1.30
CA HIS A 109 -17.09 1.84 1.78
C HIS A 109 -16.11 1.58 2.92
N LEU A 110 -14.85 2.05 2.78
CA LEU A 110 -13.86 1.97 3.85
C LEU A 110 -14.32 2.70 5.12
N LEU A 111 -14.84 3.92 4.99
CA LEU A 111 -15.40 4.70 6.10
C LEU A 111 -16.57 3.97 6.77
N GLY A 112 -17.45 3.33 6.00
CA GLY A 112 -18.50 2.46 6.54
C GLY A 112 -17.94 1.32 7.39
N MET A 113 -16.89 0.65 6.90
CA MET A 113 -16.21 -0.43 7.64
C MET A 113 -15.48 0.08 8.90
N ILE A 114 -14.90 1.28 8.86
CA ILE A 114 -14.33 1.96 10.03
C ILE A 114 -15.42 2.27 11.05
N HIS A 115 -16.56 2.80 10.61
CA HIS A 115 -17.70 3.11 11.48
C HIS A 115 -18.28 1.85 12.15
N CYS A 116 -18.29 0.73 11.43
CA CYS A 116 -18.63 -0.58 11.99
C CYS A 116 -17.64 -1.09 13.05
N ASN A 117 -16.48 -0.46 13.18
CA ASN A 117 -15.37 -0.86 14.05
C ASN A 117 -14.94 -2.31 13.81
N LEU A 118 -14.76 -2.67 12.54
CA LEU A 118 -14.28 -3.99 12.13
C LEU A 118 -12.79 -4.17 12.42
N ASP A 119 -12.44 -5.32 12.99
CA ASP A 119 -11.05 -5.76 13.11
C ASP A 119 -10.50 -6.10 11.72
N SER A 120 -9.21 -5.83 11.46
CA SER A 120 -8.68 -5.87 10.08
C SER A 120 -7.17 -6.03 9.96
N VAL A 121 -6.73 -6.42 8.75
CA VAL A 121 -5.34 -6.34 8.27
C VAL A 121 -5.30 -5.61 6.93
N ASN A 122 -4.54 -4.51 6.79
CA ASN A 122 -4.07 -3.64 7.87
C ASN A 122 -5.24 -3.03 8.66
N ASN A 123 -4.95 -2.33 9.77
CA ASN A 123 -5.97 -1.55 10.47
C ASN A 123 -6.67 -0.57 9.50
N LEU A 124 -8.00 -0.57 9.44
CA LEU A 124 -8.75 0.28 8.49
C LEU A 124 -8.44 1.78 8.58
N LYS A 125 -8.13 2.32 9.78
CA LYS A 125 -7.73 3.73 9.93
C LYS A 125 -6.36 3.99 9.30
N SER A 126 -5.42 3.06 9.46
CA SER A 126 -4.12 3.15 8.78
C SER A 126 -4.25 3.11 7.27
N ILE A 127 -5.16 2.28 6.73
CA ILE A 127 -5.47 2.23 5.29
C ILE A 127 -6.01 3.59 4.83
N TYR A 128 -6.98 4.16 5.55
CA TYR A 128 -7.56 5.48 5.23
C TYR A 128 -6.50 6.59 5.21
N LEU A 129 -5.60 6.62 6.21
CA LEU A 129 -4.54 7.60 6.27
C LEU A 129 -3.50 7.43 5.16
N ASN A 130 -3.24 6.19 4.73
CA ASN A 130 -2.35 5.92 3.59
C ASN A 130 -2.92 6.40 2.25
N LEU A 131 -4.23 6.67 2.13
CA LEU A 131 -4.80 7.35 0.97
C LEU A 131 -4.28 8.79 0.83
N GLN A 132 -3.79 9.38 1.92
CA GLN A 132 -3.23 10.72 1.99
C GLN A 132 -1.69 10.64 2.08
N ARG A 133 -1.04 10.39 0.93
CA ARG A 133 0.42 10.23 0.85
C ARG A 133 1.24 11.33 1.55
N PRO A 134 0.85 12.62 1.55
CA PRO A 134 1.57 13.66 2.29
C PRO A 134 1.64 13.42 3.81
N ILE A 135 0.59 12.85 4.41
CA ILE A 135 0.59 12.51 5.85
C ILE A 135 1.68 11.48 6.13
N ILE A 136 1.74 10.42 5.32
CA ILE A 136 2.73 9.35 5.46
C ILE A 136 4.14 9.88 5.24
N HIS A 137 4.35 10.74 4.24
CA HIS A 137 5.64 11.38 4.01
C HIS A 137 6.08 12.25 5.20
N GLY A 138 5.15 12.96 5.86
CA GLY A 138 5.42 13.67 7.10
C GLY A 138 5.88 12.75 8.24
N ILE A 139 5.27 11.58 8.40
CA ILE A 139 5.72 10.57 9.38
C ILE A 139 7.13 10.07 9.05
N LEU A 140 7.42 9.79 7.77
CA LEU A 140 8.76 9.40 7.34
C LEU A 140 9.80 10.49 7.60
N THR A 141 9.41 11.75 7.43
CA THR A 141 10.24 12.93 7.70
C THR A 141 10.66 12.97 9.18
N GLN A 142 9.73 12.69 10.11
CA GLN A 142 10.06 12.59 11.54
C GLN A 142 11.06 11.48 11.84
N ILE A 143 10.97 10.33 11.15
CA ILE A 143 11.95 9.23 11.32
C ILE A 143 13.32 9.70 10.86
N ARG A 144 13.41 10.35 9.69
CA ARG A 144 14.66 10.92 9.18
C ARG A 144 15.24 11.94 10.15
N ASP A 145 14.43 12.83 10.72
CA ASP A 145 14.89 13.87 11.64
C ASP A 145 15.44 13.29 12.95
N ASP A 146 14.86 12.18 13.44
CA ASP A 146 15.34 11.46 14.63
C ASP A 146 16.58 10.59 14.34
N LYS A 147 16.61 9.88 13.20
CA LYS A 147 17.68 8.90 12.90
C LYS A 147 18.85 9.47 12.11
N GLY A 148 18.64 10.59 11.43
CA GLY A 148 19.58 11.21 10.50
C GLY A 148 19.55 10.61 9.09
N TYR A 149 19.95 11.42 8.10
CA TYR A 149 19.98 11.05 6.69
C TYR A 149 20.83 9.80 6.39
N ASP A 150 21.92 9.57 7.13
CA ASP A 150 22.80 8.41 6.90
C ASP A 150 22.12 7.08 7.24
N LYS A 151 21.19 7.09 8.20
CA LYS A 151 20.50 5.88 8.67
C LYS A 151 19.15 5.69 8.00
N PHE A 152 18.42 6.78 7.77
CA PHE A 152 17.11 6.76 7.13
C PHE A 152 17.11 7.80 5.99
N PRO A 153 17.67 7.46 4.82
CA PRO A 153 17.89 8.40 3.75
C PRO A 153 16.60 8.69 2.97
N LEU A 154 15.62 9.32 3.62
CA LEU A 154 14.40 9.79 2.97
C LEU A 154 14.73 10.86 1.94
N ILE A 155 14.16 10.72 0.74
CA ILE A 155 14.28 11.72 -0.32
C ILE A 155 13.69 13.06 0.13
N ASP A 156 14.35 14.16 -0.23
CA ASP A 156 13.78 15.49 0.00
C ASP A 156 12.53 15.67 -0.88
N GLN A 157 11.43 16.09 -0.26
CA GLN A 157 10.17 16.33 -0.96
C GLN A 157 9.57 17.66 -0.54
N TYR A 158 9.13 18.42 -1.52
CA TYR A 158 8.48 19.71 -1.36
C TYR A 158 6.99 19.52 -1.64
N TYR A 159 6.13 20.04 -0.79
CA TYR A 159 4.67 19.96 -0.92
C TYR A 159 4.10 21.31 -1.34
N TYR A 160 3.21 21.30 -2.34
CA TYR A 160 2.46 22.47 -2.81
C TYR A 160 0.98 22.16 -2.69
N SER A 161 0.31 22.81 -1.73
CA SER A 161 -1.14 22.77 -1.61
C SER A 161 -1.82 23.37 -2.84
N GLU A 162 -1.17 24.38 -3.43
CA GLU A 162 -1.63 25.12 -4.60
C GLU A 162 -0.59 25.00 -5.71
N PRO A 163 -0.75 24.09 -6.69
CA PRO A 163 0.27 23.82 -7.70
C PRO A 163 0.78 25.06 -8.44
N HIS A 164 -0.10 26.03 -8.75
CA HIS A 164 0.25 27.29 -9.42
C HIS A 164 1.23 28.18 -8.63
N THR A 165 1.47 27.89 -7.34
CA THR A 165 2.37 28.65 -6.47
C THR A 165 3.80 28.08 -6.43
N ILE A 166 4.13 27.13 -7.32
CA ILE A 166 5.49 26.58 -7.39
C ILE A 166 6.53 27.70 -7.63
N LEU A 167 7.44 27.87 -6.67
CA LEU A 167 8.48 28.90 -6.68
C LEU A 167 9.86 28.32 -6.38
N PHE A 168 9.92 27.41 -5.40
CA PHE A 168 11.14 26.73 -4.97
C PHE A 168 11.05 25.26 -5.33
N THR A 169 12.18 24.63 -5.62
CA THR A 169 12.27 23.19 -5.90
C THR A 169 13.51 22.61 -5.21
N PRO A 170 13.53 21.29 -4.96
CA PRO A 170 14.73 20.64 -4.43
C PRO A 170 15.89 20.74 -5.43
N ASN A 171 17.11 20.85 -4.90
CA ASN A 171 18.32 20.78 -5.70
C ASN A 171 18.49 19.37 -6.27
N SER A 172 18.84 19.28 -7.55
CA SER A 172 19.04 18.01 -8.26
C SER A 172 20.30 18.08 -9.10
N SER A 173 21.09 16.99 -9.09
CA SER A 173 22.38 16.89 -9.79
C SER A 173 22.26 17.04 -11.31
N GLU A 174 21.11 16.69 -11.90
CA GLU A 174 20.86 16.82 -13.35
C GLU A 174 19.98 18.02 -13.72
N ASN A 175 19.72 18.93 -12.78
CA ASN A 175 18.73 19.99 -12.97
C ASN A 175 17.37 19.44 -13.44
N LYS A 176 16.94 18.31 -12.86
CA LYS A 176 15.66 17.64 -13.13
C LYS A 176 14.94 17.28 -11.85
N VAL A 177 13.62 17.34 -11.88
CA VAL A 177 12.77 17.01 -10.73
C VAL A 177 11.64 16.09 -11.15
N VAL A 178 11.13 15.32 -10.18
CA VAL A 178 9.94 14.51 -10.34
C VAL A 178 8.79 15.23 -9.64
N LEU A 179 7.74 15.58 -10.38
CA LEU A 179 6.49 16.08 -9.81
C LEU A 179 5.47 14.95 -9.71
N LYS A 180 4.76 14.87 -8.58
CA LYS A 180 3.68 13.90 -8.33
C LYS A 180 2.40 14.66 -7.98
N VAL A 181 1.35 14.46 -8.76
CA VAL A 181 0.04 15.11 -8.62
C VAL A 181 -0.90 14.21 -7.83
N GLY A 182 -1.44 14.73 -6.72
CA GLY A 182 -2.35 14.02 -5.83
C GLY A 182 -1.80 12.69 -5.29
N SER A 183 -2.71 11.83 -4.86
CA SER A 183 -2.43 10.43 -4.53
C SER A 183 -2.75 9.53 -5.73
N ALA A 184 -1.71 9.03 -6.41
CA ALA A 184 -1.88 8.16 -7.57
C ALA A 184 -0.88 7.00 -7.59
N GLU A 185 -1.39 5.85 -8.03
CA GLU A 185 -0.68 4.57 -8.07
C GLU A 185 -0.11 4.25 -9.46
N ALA A 186 0.67 3.17 -9.57
CA ALA A 186 1.17 2.62 -10.84
C ALA A 186 1.94 3.63 -11.74
N GLY A 187 2.49 4.68 -11.15
CA GLY A 187 3.25 5.71 -11.87
C GLY A 187 2.41 6.79 -12.56
N TYR A 188 1.07 6.75 -12.45
CA TYR A 188 0.21 7.83 -12.91
C TYR A 188 0.38 9.08 -12.05
N GLY A 189 0.12 10.25 -12.63
CA GLY A 189 0.30 11.55 -11.95
C GLY A 189 1.75 11.92 -11.67
N LYS A 190 2.74 11.08 -12.05
CA LYS A 190 4.16 11.33 -11.86
C LYS A 190 4.82 11.77 -13.16
N VAL A 191 5.53 12.89 -13.18
CA VAL A 191 6.23 13.43 -14.36
C VAL A 191 7.67 13.81 -14.02
N LEU A 192 8.59 13.54 -14.94
CA LEU A 192 9.98 13.99 -14.88
C LEU A 192 10.11 15.25 -15.72
N LEU A 193 10.58 16.34 -15.12
CA LEU A 193 10.71 17.65 -15.77
C LEU A 193 12.11 18.22 -15.56
N ASN A 194 12.50 19.11 -16.46
CA ASN A 194 13.63 20.00 -16.22
C ASN A 194 13.28 20.94 -15.06
N ASN A 195 14.25 21.23 -14.22
CA ASN A 195 14.12 22.09 -13.07
C ASN A 195 14.35 23.56 -13.46
N ASP A 196 13.58 24.04 -14.44
CA ASP A 196 13.58 25.43 -14.87
C ASP A 196 12.21 26.06 -14.63
N SER A 197 12.21 27.35 -14.32
CA SER A 197 10.99 28.04 -13.87
C SER A 197 9.89 28.13 -14.94
N GLY A 198 10.23 27.99 -16.23
CA GLY A 198 9.24 28.01 -17.32
C GLY A 198 8.49 26.69 -17.36
N THR A 199 9.22 25.58 -17.52
CA THR A 199 8.67 24.22 -17.57
C THR A 199 7.80 23.91 -16.35
N LEU A 200 8.27 24.29 -15.16
CA LEU A 200 7.55 24.04 -13.91
C LEU A 200 6.25 24.84 -13.81
N ARG A 201 6.25 26.12 -14.21
CA ARG A 201 5.05 26.96 -14.21
C ARG A 201 4.02 26.49 -15.22
N ASP A 202 4.45 26.07 -16.41
CA ASP A 202 3.57 25.54 -17.44
C ASP A 202 2.87 24.26 -16.95
N PHE A 203 3.62 23.31 -16.38
CA PHE A 203 3.04 22.09 -15.84
C PHE A 203 2.11 22.37 -14.64
N ALA A 204 2.53 23.22 -13.70
CA ALA A 204 1.70 23.65 -12.58
C ALA A 204 0.37 24.29 -13.03
N GLY A 205 0.40 25.09 -14.11
CA GLY A 205 -0.80 25.65 -14.73
C GLY A 205 -1.78 24.58 -15.22
N VAL A 206 -1.28 23.49 -15.81
CA VAL A 206 -2.10 22.33 -16.20
C VAL A 206 -2.72 21.66 -14.96
N VAL A 207 -1.92 21.42 -13.91
CA VAL A 207 -2.39 20.75 -12.69
C VAL A 207 -3.46 21.56 -11.96
N THR A 208 -3.38 22.89 -12.00
CA THR A 208 -4.34 23.80 -11.35
C THR A 208 -5.78 23.59 -11.84
N ARG A 209 -5.97 22.97 -13.01
CA ARG A 209 -7.31 22.57 -13.49
C ARG A 209 -7.96 21.43 -12.71
N TYR A 210 -7.17 20.66 -11.94
CA TYR A 210 -7.61 19.43 -11.28
C TYR A 210 -7.88 19.57 -9.77
N ASN A 211 -7.77 20.77 -9.19
CA ASN A 211 -8.02 21.08 -7.77
C ASN A 211 -7.46 20.02 -6.80
N ASP A 212 -6.17 19.72 -6.95
CA ASP A 212 -5.44 18.70 -6.19
C ASP A 212 -4.06 19.23 -5.81
N PHE A 213 -3.41 18.63 -4.83
CA PHE A 213 -2.08 19.02 -4.40
C PHE A 213 -1.00 18.45 -5.35
N MET A 214 0.23 18.95 -5.21
CA MET A 214 1.39 18.41 -5.90
C MET A 214 2.59 18.29 -4.95
N THR A 215 3.47 17.34 -5.21
CA THR A 215 4.78 17.23 -4.56
C THR A 215 5.90 17.24 -5.58
N CYS A 216 7.09 17.69 -5.16
CA CYS A 216 8.29 17.74 -5.98
C CYS A 216 9.46 17.11 -5.23
N GLU A 217 10.18 16.21 -5.88
CA GLU A 217 11.38 15.56 -5.35
C GLU A 217 12.51 15.61 -6.40
N PRO A 218 13.79 15.60 -5.98
CA PRO A 218 14.90 15.60 -6.92
C PRO A 218 14.89 14.33 -7.75
N PHE A 219 15.14 14.46 -9.05
CA PHE A 219 15.36 13.28 -9.88
C PHE A 219 16.68 12.61 -9.47
N ILE A 220 16.60 11.36 -9.03
CA ILE A 220 17.78 10.57 -8.66
C ILE A 220 18.36 9.94 -9.93
N SER A 221 19.43 10.53 -10.44
CA SER A 221 20.18 9.97 -11.57
C SER A 221 21.16 8.88 -11.13
N ASN A 222 21.74 8.17 -12.12
CA ASN A 222 22.65 7.03 -11.89
C ASN A 222 22.04 5.89 -11.05
N ARG A 223 20.72 5.72 -11.16
CA ARG A 223 20.00 4.59 -10.55
C ARG A 223 20.60 3.27 -11.02
N LYS A 224 21.03 2.44 -10.08
CA LYS A 224 21.33 1.03 -10.31
C LYS A 224 20.04 0.21 -10.39
N CYS A 225 19.19 0.32 -9.37
CA CYS A 225 17.92 -0.37 -9.26
C CYS A 225 16.98 0.34 -8.27
N ASP A 226 15.71 -0.03 -8.29
CA ASP A 226 14.79 0.27 -7.19
C ASP A 226 14.92 -0.85 -6.14
N ILE A 227 14.86 -0.51 -4.85
CA ILE A 227 14.78 -1.44 -3.74
C ILE A 227 13.35 -1.45 -3.20
N ARG A 228 12.79 -2.63 -2.96
CA ARG A 228 11.54 -2.80 -2.24
C ARG A 228 11.77 -3.64 -1.00
N VAL A 229 11.64 -3.04 0.17
CA VAL A 229 11.63 -3.75 1.46
C VAL A 229 10.19 -4.07 1.82
N GLN A 230 9.83 -5.34 1.81
CA GLN A 230 8.48 -5.82 2.12
C GLN A 230 8.44 -6.36 3.55
N LYS A 231 7.38 -6.03 4.29
CA LYS A 231 7.00 -6.66 5.56
C LYS A 231 5.63 -7.31 5.43
N ILE A 232 5.52 -8.58 5.85
CA ILE A 232 4.26 -9.30 6.06
C ILE A 232 4.32 -9.95 7.45
N GLY A 233 3.65 -9.34 8.43
CA GLY A 233 3.74 -9.72 9.82
C GLY A 233 5.19 -9.61 10.31
N LYS A 234 5.82 -10.74 10.64
CA LYS A 234 7.22 -10.79 11.09
C LYS A 234 8.21 -11.07 9.95
N ASN A 235 7.72 -11.39 8.76
CA ASN A 235 8.55 -11.77 7.63
C ASN A 235 8.97 -10.53 6.86
N ILE A 236 10.26 -10.44 6.54
CA ILE A 236 10.84 -9.35 5.76
C ILE A 236 11.48 -9.95 4.53
N ARG A 237 11.20 -9.37 3.37
CA ARG A 237 11.88 -9.66 2.10
C ARG A 237 12.37 -8.39 1.46
N VAL A 238 13.41 -8.49 0.65
CA VAL A 238 13.95 -7.33 -0.08
C VAL A 238 14.08 -7.72 -1.55
N TYR A 239 13.63 -6.84 -2.42
CA TYR A 239 13.71 -7.04 -3.87
C TYR A 239 14.47 -5.90 -4.52
N GLU A 240 15.34 -6.24 -5.46
CA GLU A 240 15.90 -5.31 -6.43
C GLU A 240 15.06 -5.35 -7.71
N ARG A 241 14.65 -4.18 -8.22
CA ARG A 241 13.99 -4.04 -9.51
C ARG A 241 14.86 -3.26 -10.47
N VAL A 242 15.18 -3.87 -11.61
CA VAL A 242 15.91 -3.23 -12.70
C VAL A 242 14.96 -2.98 -13.86
N SER A 243 14.98 -1.75 -14.39
CA SER A 243 14.17 -1.32 -15.54
C SER A 243 14.95 -0.30 -16.36
N SER A 244 14.71 -0.27 -17.68
CA SER A 244 15.20 0.79 -18.56
C SER A 244 14.38 2.07 -18.48
N ASN A 245 13.17 2.02 -17.90
CA ASN A 245 12.31 3.18 -17.70
C ASN A 245 12.68 3.91 -16.40
N TRP A 246 12.75 5.25 -16.41
CA TRP A 246 12.98 6.02 -15.18
C TRP A 246 11.91 5.77 -14.11
N LYS A 247 10.69 5.42 -14.51
CA LYS A 247 9.69 4.80 -13.63
C LYS A 247 9.96 3.29 -13.59
N GLY A 248 10.74 2.83 -12.61
CA GLY A 248 11.20 1.45 -12.61
C GLY A 248 10.09 0.40 -12.50
N ASN A 249 8.90 0.80 -12.05
CA ASN A 249 7.68 0.01 -11.98
C ASN A 249 6.83 -0.01 -13.28
N VAL A 250 7.21 0.73 -14.32
CA VAL A 250 6.44 0.84 -15.57
C VAL A 250 7.15 0.13 -16.72
N GLY A 251 6.42 -0.79 -17.36
CA GLY A 251 6.93 -1.59 -18.48
C GLY A 251 7.70 -2.82 -18.02
N ASN A 252 8.60 -3.30 -18.88
CA ASN A 252 9.39 -4.49 -18.59
C ASN A 252 10.39 -4.19 -17.47
N SER A 253 10.34 -4.99 -16.41
CA SER A 253 11.28 -4.92 -15.30
C SER A 253 11.66 -6.32 -14.85
N ILE A 254 12.87 -6.46 -14.32
CA ILE A 254 13.36 -7.67 -13.69
C ILE A 254 13.31 -7.42 -12.20
N LEU A 255 12.54 -8.24 -11.49
CA LEU A 255 12.49 -8.26 -10.03
C LEU A 255 13.34 -9.44 -9.56
N LYS A 256 14.18 -9.23 -8.55
CA LYS A 256 15.01 -10.27 -7.95
C LYS A 256 15.01 -10.12 -6.45
N GLU A 257 14.76 -11.21 -5.73
CA GLU A 257 14.94 -11.24 -4.28
C GLU A 257 16.43 -11.18 -3.90
N VAL A 258 16.75 -10.37 -2.89
CA VAL A 258 18.10 -10.19 -2.36
C VAL A 258 18.13 -10.34 -0.84
N GLU A 259 19.34 -10.45 -0.30
CA GLU A 259 19.55 -10.62 1.14
C GLU A 259 19.01 -9.42 1.95
N VAL A 260 18.32 -9.72 3.05
CA VAL A 260 17.84 -8.72 4.00
C VAL A 260 18.98 -8.20 4.87
N LYS A 261 19.60 -7.11 4.42
CA LYS A 261 20.61 -6.37 5.18
C LYS A 261 20.04 -5.82 6.50
N LYS A 262 20.92 -5.58 7.48
CA LYS A 262 20.54 -5.11 8.83
C LYS A 262 19.74 -3.81 8.80
N HIS A 263 20.17 -2.80 8.04
CA HIS A 263 19.50 -1.49 8.03
C HIS A 263 18.08 -1.56 7.44
N TYR A 264 17.77 -2.50 6.54
CA TYR A 264 16.39 -2.69 6.08
C TYR A 264 15.46 -3.14 7.21
N LYS A 265 15.95 -3.97 8.15
CA LYS A 265 15.18 -4.35 9.35
C LYS A 265 15.00 -3.16 10.28
N ASP A 266 16.02 -2.31 10.40
CA ASP A 266 15.94 -1.07 11.18
C ASP A 266 14.91 -0.10 10.57
N TRP A 267 14.86 0.05 9.24
CA TRP A 267 13.85 0.86 8.54
C TRP A 267 12.43 0.38 8.85
N ILE A 268 12.18 -0.92 8.72
CA ILE A 268 10.87 -1.51 9.04
C ILE A 268 10.49 -1.20 10.49
N LYS A 269 11.41 -1.43 11.43
CA LYS A 269 11.19 -1.18 12.85
C LYS A 269 10.85 0.29 13.11
N TRP A 270 11.58 1.24 12.54
CA TRP A 270 11.33 2.66 12.77
C TRP A 270 10.02 3.12 12.15
N VAL A 271 9.64 2.57 11.00
CA VAL A 271 8.31 2.82 10.41
C VAL A 271 7.22 2.31 11.34
N ASP A 272 7.32 1.08 11.87
CA ASP A 272 6.33 0.56 12.82
C ASP A 272 6.21 1.41 14.09
N GLU A 273 7.35 1.79 14.67
CA GLU A 273 7.40 2.64 15.87
C GLU A 273 6.75 4.00 15.61
N ALA A 274 7.02 4.62 14.46
CA ALA A 274 6.44 5.90 14.08
C ALA A 274 4.93 5.78 13.81
N MET A 275 4.50 4.77 13.04
CA MET A 275 3.07 4.54 12.78
C MET A 275 2.29 4.27 14.07
N LYS A 276 2.87 3.50 15.00
CA LYS A 276 2.27 3.26 16.31
C LYS A 276 2.16 4.53 17.14
N ARG A 277 3.17 5.41 17.11
CA ARG A 277 3.19 6.67 17.84
C ARG A 277 2.16 7.66 17.28
N GLU A 278 2.13 7.85 15.96
CA GLU A 278 1.33 8.89 15.31
C GLU A 278 -0.13 8.47 15.07
N ILE A 279 -0.37 7.17 14.83
CA ILE A 279 -1.68 6.65 14.40
C ILE A 279 -2.26 5.65 15.40
N GLY A 280 -1.48 5.21 16.38
CA GLY A 280 -1.92 4.25 17.40
C GLY A 280 -1.92 2.79 16.93
N CYS A 281 -1.35 2.49 15.76
CA CYS A 281 -1.25 1.12 15.24
C CYS A 281 0.01 0.91 14.40
N GLU A 282 0.52 -0.32 14.42
CA GLU A 282 1.60 -0.77 13.52
C GLU A 282 1.02 -1.14 12.14
N LEU A 283 1.85 -1.14 11.10
CA LEU A 283 1.48 -1.65 9.78
C LEU A 283 1.82 -3.14 9.70
N ASP A 284 0.81 -4.00 9.65
CA ASP A 284 1.02 -5.45 9.59
C ASP A 284 1.61 -5.89 8.24
N ILE A 285 1.19 -5.24 7.16
CA ILE A 285 1.69 -5.45 5.80
C ILE A 285 2.04 -4.09 5.20
N PHE A 286 3.27 -3.91 4.74
CA PHE A 286 3.64 -2.76 3.92
C PHE A 286 4.89 -3.04 3.10
N THR A 287 5.15 -2.17 2.12
CA THR A 287 6.43 -2.11 1.42
C THR A 287 7.01 -0.72 1.52
N LEU A 288 8.32 -0.62 1.73
CA LEU A 288 9.08 0.62 1.63
C LEU A 288 9.88 0.58 0.32
N ASP A 289 9.59 1.50 -0.58
CA ASP A 289 10.27 1.61 -1.88
C ASP A 289 11.38 2.67 -1.78
N ALA A 290 12.56 2.34 -2.31
CA ALA A 290 13.75 3.19 -2.33
C ALA A 290 14.50 3.08 -3.67
N ILE A 291 15.41 4.01 -3.95
CA ILE A 291 16.31 3.97 -5.10
C ILE A 291 17.73 3.69 -4.61
N LEU A 292 18.39 2.69 -5.20
CA LEU A 292 19.82 2.47 -5.01
C LEU A 292 20.61 3.11 -6.17
N VAL A 293 21.55 3.96 -5.81
CA VAL A 293 22.49 4.63 -6.72
C VAL A 293 23.87 4.03 -6.53
N GLU A 294 24.57 3.80 -7.63
CA GLU A 294 25.99 3.47 -7.65
C GLU A 294 26.75 4.52 -8.43
N THR A 295 27.74 5.15 -7.79
CA THR A 295 28.65 6.10 -8.45
C THR A 295 30.09 5.62 -8.35
N ILE A 296 30.83 5.76 -9.44
CA ILE A 296 32.27 5.49 -9.48
C ILE A 296 33.00 6.69 -8.87
N GLU A 297 33.88 6.44 -7.91
CA GLU A 297 34.74 7.49 -7.34
C GLU A 297 35.67 8.06 -8.43
N THR A 298 35.83 9.38 -8.47
CA THR A 298 36.66 10.06 -9.48
C THR A 298 38.09 9.51 -9.49
N GLY A 299 38.56 9.07 -10.65
CA GLY A 299 39.95 8.62 -10.85
C GLY A 299 40.23 7.15 -10.51
N LYS A 300 39.21 6.34 -10.19
CA LYS A 300 39.39 4.91 -9.98
C LYS A 300 38.41 4.10 -10.83
N THR A 301 38.80 2.91 -11.25
CA THR A 301 37.96 2.00 -12.06
C THR A 301 37.01 1.13 -11.23
N THR A 302 37.14 1.09 -9.89
CA THR A 302 36.45 0.09 -9.04
C THR A 302 35.92 0.51 -7.65
N PRO A 303 36.11 1.71 -7.08
CA PRO A 303 35.38 2.13 -5.88
C PRO A 303 33.99 2.63 -6.24
N VAL A 304 32.99 1.97 -5.68
CA VAL A 304 31.58 2.30 -5.87
C VAL A 304 31.05 2.88 -4.57
N ILE A 305 30.60 4.13 -4.60
CA ILE A 305 29.79 4.70 -3.52
C ILE A 305 28.36 4.28 -3.80
N THR A 306 27.78 3.53 -2.87
CA THR A 306 26.37 3.16 -2.89
C THR A 306 25.58 4.13 -2.02
N LYS A 307 24.55 4.76 -2.57
CA LYS A 307 23.63 5.59 -1.78
C LYS A 307 22.19 5.18 -2.05
N GLU A 308 21.40 5.13 -1.01
CA GLU A 308 19.97 4.80 -1.09
C GLU A 308 19.13 6.04 -0.84
N TYR A 309 17.95 6.10 -1.45
CA TYR A 309 16.96 7.16 -1.25
C TYR A 309 15.58 6.53 -1.05
N ILE A 310 15.06 6.56 0.17
CA ILE A 310 13.71 6.09 0.48
C ILE A 310 12.71 7.06 -0.15
N LEU A 311 11.73 6.51 -0.88
CA LEU A 311 10.73 7.30 -1.60
C LEU A 311 9.39 7.32 -0.87
N GLU A 312 8.84 6.14 -0.57
CA GLU A 312 7.47 6.01 -0.13
C GLU A 312 7.18 4.66 0.54
N ILE A 313 6.13 4.64 1.36
CA ILE A 313 5.48 3.42 1.85
C ILE A 313 4.28 3.12 0.95
N ASN A 314 4.05 1.84 0.69
CA ASN A 314 2.79 1.33 0.16
C ASN A 314 2.17 0.35 1.17
N ASP A 315 0.87 0.50 1.41
CA ASP A 315 0.04 -0.24 2.36
C ASP A 315 -0.17 -1.72 1.98
N SER A 316 -1.03 -2.44 2.70
CA SER A 316 -1.49 -3.81 2.48
C SER A 316 -2.09 -4.08 1.11
N ALA A 317 -2.26 -3.12 0.21
CA ALA A 317 -2.59 -3.39 -1.19
C ALA A 317 -1.35 -3.49 -2.12
N SER A 318 -0.13 -3.41 -1.56
CA SER A 318 1.10 -3.54 -2.33
C SER A 318 1.19 -4.90 -3.05
N GLY A 319 1.52 -4.89 -4.35
CA GLY A 319 1.69 -6.10 -5.14
C GLY A 319 2.78 -7.03 -4.60
N LEU A 320 2.53 -8.35 -4.70
CA LEU A 320 3.46 -9.40 -4.29
C LEU A 320 4.34 -9.83 -5.47
N ALA A 321 5.57 -10.27 -5.19
CA ALA A 321 6.48 -10.77 -6.22
C ALA A 321 5.95 -12.11 -6.79
N PRO A 322 5.86 -12.29 -8.12
CA PRO A 322 5.32 -13.52 -8.71
C PRO A 322 5.98 -14.80 -8.21
N GLU A 323 7.30 -14.77 -8.05
CA GLU A 323 8.15 -15.89 -7.59
C GLU A 323 7.82 -16.35 -6.17
N ASN A 324 7.33 -15.43 -5.34
CA ASN A 324 7.03 -15.67 -3.93
C ASN A 324 5.53 -15.59 -3.62
N LEU A 325 4.69 -15.35 -4.62
CA LEU A 325 3.27 -15.06 -4.48
C LEU A 325 2.57 -16.06 -3.55
N GLU A 326 2.73 -17.34 -3.83
CA GLU A 326 2.07 -18.41 -3.07
C GLU A 326 2.52 -18.46 -1.59
N LYS A 327 3.82 -18.23 -1.34
CA LYS A 327 4.38 -18.19 0.02
C LYS A 327 3.86 -16.96 0.78
N ASP A 328 3.90 -15.80 0.14
CA ASP A 328 3.48 -14.54 0.75
C ASP A 328 1.97 -14.53 1.03
N LEU A 329 1.15 -15.13 0.16
CA LEU A 329 -0.28 -15.32 0.41
C LEU A 329 -0.55 -16.18 1.67
N ARG A 330 0.23 -17.26 1.87
CA ARG A 330 0.14 -18.06 3.10
C ARG A 330 0.60 -17.28 4.33
N LEU A 331 1.65 -16.47 4.22
CA LEU A 331 2.07 -15.58 5.30
C LEU A 331 0.98 -14.58 5.70
N ILE A 332 0.26 -14.02 4.72
CA ILE A 332 -0.88 -13.12 4.95
C ILE A 332 -2.04 -13.88 5.62
N ARG A 333 -2.36 -15.09 5.16
CA ARG A 333 -3.36 -15.96 5.82
C ARG A 333 -3.00 -16.19 7.28
N ASP A 334 -1.76 -16.62 7.54
CA ASP A 334 -1.31 -16.97 8.88
C ASP A 334 -1.30 -15.73 9.82
N LEU A 335 -0.96 -14.56 9.28
CA LEU A 335 -1.09 -13.28 9.97
C LEU A 335 -2.55 -12.96 10.34
N VAL A 336 -3.50 -13.14 9.42
CA VAL A 336 -4.94 -12.96 9.71
C VAL A 336 -5.39 -13.92 10.80
N ILE A 337 -4.98 -15.19 10.72
CA ILE A 337 -5.27 -16.19 11.75
C ILE A 337 -4.70 -15.78 13.12
N GLU A 338 -3.46 -15.26 13.16
CA GLU A 338 -2.85 -14.76 14.39
C GLU A 338 -3.66 -13.59 14.98
N LYS A 339 -4.14 -12.67 14.14
CA LYS A 339 -4.93 -11.51 14.56
C LYS A 339 -6.30 -11.88 15.10
N ILE A 340 -6.96 -12.90 14.52
CA ILE A 340 -8.26 -13.40 15.00
C ILE A 340 -8.13 -14.17 16.32
N LYS A 341 -6.99 -14.83 16.56
CA LYS A 341 -6.72 -15.59 17.79
C LYS A 341 -6.33 -14.71 18.99
N LYS A 342 -5.99 -13.43 18.78
CA LYS A 342 -5.69 -12.45 19.83
C LYS A 342 -6.99 -11.83 20.33
#